data_AF-A0AAV3BFY6-F1
#
_entry.id   AF-A0AAV3BFY6-F1
#
_cell.length_a   1.000
_cell.length_b   1.000
_cell.length_c   1.000
_cell.angle_alpha   90.00
_cell.angle_beta   90.00
_cell.angle_gamma   90.00
#
_symmetry.space_group_name_H-M   'P 1'
#
loop_
_entity.id
_entity.type
_entity.pdbx_description
1 polymer ?
#
loop_
_entity_poly.entity_id
_entity_poly.type
_entity_poly.pdbx_seq_one_letter_code
_entity_poly.pdbx_strand_id
1 'polypeptide(L)'
;MATLLGFNLKTQLSETDKDLNGKLSYTLDALKIQDNNFGSAQLTIAFDRFNGEGLKQFISAYNKRVQLAESVDQLASQQQMREVVMANLPALLKGNPAVSIAPLSWKNTKGESTFTLNIELTDPTQAKSTEKPLIAPAVKKLDANLSIPMAMATELVTQAARLQGYSEEEAKSSAQQQVQSLAAMGQMFRLTTTKDDVISSKLQFADNQVELNGQKMSPEEFAGLFNLLGAQGEEEEDIDSGPESQETPEFDLVVPAEPAPAQ
;
A
#
# COMPACT_ATOMS: atom_id res chain seq x y z
N MET A 1 -18.43 -17.15 -8.54
CA MET A 1 -17.87 -17.64 -7.26
C MET A 1 -16.37 -17.49 -7.31
N ALA A 2 -15.76 -16.98 -6.25
CA ALA A 2 -14.31 -16.89 -6.10
C ALA A 2 -13.79 -18.06 -5.22
N THR A 3 -12.62 -18.59 -5.52
CA THR A 3 -12.02 -19.71 -4.80
C THR A 3 -10.52 -19.48 -4.62
N LEU A 4 -10.04 -19.68 -3.40
CA LEU A 4 -8.63 -19.58 -3.04
C LEU A 4 -8.05 -21.00 -2.92
N LEU A 5 -6.99 -21.29 -3.66
CA LEU A 5 -6.29 -22.58 -3.64
C LEU A 5 -4.90 -22.41 -3.04
N GLY A 6 -4.50 -23.36 -2.19
CA GLY A 6 -3.15 -23.38 -1.62
C GLY A 6 -2.85 -22.20 -0.69
N PHE A 7 -3.87 -21.64 -0.04
CA PHE A 7 -3.67 -20.57 0.92
C PHE A 7 -2.84 -21.08 2.12
N ASN A 8 -1.73 -20.40 2.39
CA ASN A 8 -0.90 -20.66 3.56
C ASN A 8 -0.68 -19.37 4.35
N LEU A 9 -0.75 -19.48 5.67
CA LEU A 9 -0.41 -18.43 6.60
C LEU A 9 0.61 -18.96 7.59
N LYS A 10 1.76 -18.28 7.67
CA LYS A 10 2.82 -18.57 8.64
C LYS A 10 3.14 -17.33 9.44
N THR A 11 3.07 -17.47 10.75
CA THR A 11 3.43 -16.43 11.71
C THR A 11 4.61 -16.89 12.55
N GLN A 12 5.58 -15.99 12.75
CA GLN A 12 6.70 -16.17 13.65
C GLN A 12 6.79 -14.93 14.54
N LEU A 13 6.92 -15.14 15.84
CA LEU A 13 7.13 -14.08 16.81
C LEU A 13 8.30 -14.49 17.70
N SER A 14 9.17 -13.55 18.01
CA SER A 14 10.29 -13.75 18.91
C SER A 14 10.52 -12.49 19.73
N GLU A 15 11.05 -12.66 20.92
CA GLU A 15 11.41 -11.58 21.82
C GLU A 15 12.92 -11.65 22.07
N THR A 16 13.59 -10.50 22.07
CA THR A 16 15.01 -10.36 22.37
C THR A 16 15.18 -9.23 23.37
N ASP A 17 15.50 -9.57 24.61
CA ASP A 17 15.55 -8.64 25.74
C ASP A 17 14.23 -7.88 25.94
N LYS A 18 14.15 -6.63 25.48
CA LYS A 18 12.96 -5.76 25.56
C LYS A 18 12.24 -5.56 24.22
N ASP A 19 12.79 -6.15 23.15
CA ASP A 19 12.35 -5.92 21.78
C ASP A 19 11.59 -7.14 21.23
N LEU A 20 10.54 -6.86 20.46
CA LEU A 20 9.72 -7.82 19.76
C LEU A 20 10.04 -7.79 18.27
N ASN A 21 10.17 -8.98 17.70
CA ASN A 21 10.37 -9.20 16.27
C ASN A 21 9.32 -10.17 15.78
N GLY A 22 8.83 -9.96 14.58
CA GLY A 22 7.83 -10.85 14.00
C GLY A 22 7.89 -10.90 12.49
N LYS A 23 7.38 -11.99 11.97
CA LYS A 23 7.27 -12.26 10.54
C LYS A 23 5.93 -12.91 10.25
N LEU A 24 5.24 -12.36 9.26
CA LEU A 24 3.95 -12.81 8.77
C LEU A 24 4.12 -13.11 7.28
N SER A 25 3.94 -14.36 6.89
CA SER A 25 4.03 -14.80 5.49
C SER A 25 2.70 -15.40 5.04
N TYR A 26 2.16 -14.85 3.96
CA TYR A 26 1.02 -15.34 3.22
C TYR A 26 1.47 -15.87 1.86
N THR A 27 0.94 -17.02 1.45
CA THR A 27 1.03 -17.48 0.07
C THR A 27 -0.33 -17.95 -0.43
N LEU A 28 -0.57 -17.80 -1.72
CA LEU A 28 -1.74 -18.28 -2.42
C LEU A 28 -1.29 -18.88 -3.74
N ASP A 29 -1.59 -20.16 -3.97
CA ASP A 29 -1.19 -20.86 -5.20
C ASP A 29 -2.07 -20.47 -6.40
N ALA A 30 -3.36 -20.22 -6.17
CA ALA A 30 -4.24 -19.68 -7.20
C ALA A 30 -5.47 -18.96 -6.62
N LEU A 31 -5.78 -17.79 -7.16
CA LEU A 31 -7.10 -17.17 -7.12
C LEU A 31 -7.89 -17.60 -8.35
N LYS A 32 -9.05 -18.22 -8.15
CA LYS A 32 -9.98 -18.53 -9.24
C LYS A 32 -11.26 -17.71 -9.13
N ILE A 33 -11.74 -17.17 -10.24
CA ILE A 33 -13.06 -16.50 -10.33
C ILE A 33 -13.78 -17.05 -11.55
N GLN A 34 -14.97 -17.64 -11.35
CA GLN A 34 -15.73 -18.32 -12.42
C GLN A 34 -14.86 -19.32 -13.19
N ASP A 35 -14.10 -20.14 -12.45
CA ASP A 35 -13.12 -21.12 -12.95
C ASP A 35 -11.90 -20.57 -13.70
N ASN A 36 -11.83 -19.25 -13.97
CA ASN A 36 -10.64 -18.61 -14.53
C ASN A 36 -9.58 -18.40 -13.45
N ASN A 37 -8.32 -18.71 -13.76
CA ASN A 37 -7.19 -18.51 -12.85
C ASN A 37 -6.60 -17.11 -13.02
N PHE A 38 -6.74 -16.29 -11.97
CA PHE A 38 -6.25 -14.92 -11.89
C PHE A 38 -4.78 -14.80 -11.47
N GLY A 39 -4.21 -15.90 -10.96
CA GLY A 39 -2.80 -15.96 -10.58
C GLY A 39 -2.56 -16.37 -9.13
N SER A 40 -1.29 -16.31 -8.74
CA SER A 40 -0.80 -16.59 -7.40
C SER A 40 -0.31 -15.33 -6.71
N ALA A 41 -0.24 -15.37 -5.38
CA ALA A 41 0.21 -14.24 -4.58
C ALA A 41 1.16 -14.68 -3.47
N GLN A 42 2.11 -13.81 -3.13
CA GLN A 42 2.92 -13.94 -1.94
C GLN A 42 3.03 -12.59 -1.24
N LEU A 43 2.95 -12.59 0.09
CA LEU A 43 3.21 -11.42 0.91
C LEU A 43 4.00 -11.84 2.13
N THR A 44 5.15 -11.24 2.37
CA THR A 44 5.85 -11.36 3.64
C THR A 44 6.05 -9.98 4.24
N ILE A 45 5.56 -9.81 5.47
CA ILE A 45 5.76 -8.64 6.31
C ILE A 45 6.65 -9.06 7.47
N ALA A 46 7.69 -8.29 7.77
CA ALA A 46 8.47 -8.48 8.98
C ALA A 46 8.68 -7.16 9.72
N PHE A 47 8.68 -7.26 11.04
CA PHE A 47 9.01 -6.17 11.94
C PHE A 47 10.12 -6.61 12.90
N ASP A 48 11.00 -5.68 13.25
CA ASP A 48 12.19 -5.93 14.04
C ASP A 48 12.41 -4.76 14.99
N ARG A 49 12.94 -5.04 16.19
CA ARG A 49 13.26 -4.07 17.25
C ARG A 49 12.08 -3.19 17.67
N PHE A 50 10.87 -3.75 17.74
CA PHE A 50 9.74 -3.05 18.33
C PHE A 50 9.79 -3.13 19.85
N ASN A 51 9.82 -1.99 20.54
CA ASN A 51 9.83 -2.00 22.00
C ASN A 51 8.54 -2.65 22.55
N GLY A 52 8.67 -3.73 23.34
CA GLY A 52 7.52 -4.51 23.80
C GLY A 52 6.57 -3.73 24.70
N GLU A 53 7.10 -2.87 25.59
CA GLU A 53 6.30 -2.00 26.45
C GLU A 53 5.53 -0.95 25.63
N GLY A 54 6.21 -0.30 24.68
CA GLY A 54 5.60 0.67 23.76
C GLY A 54 4.50 0.05 22.90
N LEU A 55 4.71 -1.16 22.38
CA LEU A 55 3.69 -1.89 21.61
C LEU A 55 2.48 -2.23 22.48
N LYS A 56 2.69 -2.72 23.71
CA LYS A 56 1.61 -3.02 24.65
C LYS A 56 0.80 -1.78 25.01
N GLN A 57 1.46 -0.64 25.20
CA GLN A 57 0.80 0.64 25.44
C GLN A 57 -0.08 1.04 24.25
N PHE A 58 0.46 0.97 23.03
CA PHE A 58 -0.28 1.27 21.81
C PHE A 58 -1.52 0.37 21.63
N ILE A 59 -1.37 -0.95 21.75
CA ILE A 59 -2.49 -1.90 21.62
C ILE A 59 -3.58 -1.61 22.66
N SER A 60 -3.18 -1.29 23.90
CA SER A 60 -4.13 -0.95 24.97
C SER A 60 -4.90 0.34 24.65
N ALA A 61 -4.23 1.37 24.13
CA ALA A 61 -4.86 2.62 23.72
C ALA A 61 -5.79 2.43 22.52
N TYR A 62 -5.36 1.65 21.51
CA TYR A 62 -6.16 1.29 20.35
C TYR A 62 -7.44 0.55 20.74
N ASN A 63 -7.32 -0.53 21.53
CA ASN A 63 -8.47 -1.34 21.94
C ASN A 63 -9.46 -0.53 22.77
N LYS A 64 -8.97 0.31 23.70
CA LYS A 64 -9.83 1.24 24.46
C LYS A 64 -10.57 2.19 23.52
N ARG A 65 -9.93 2.65 22.43
CA ARG A 65 -10.58 3.54 21.46
C ARG A 65 -11.68 2.85 20.67
N VAL A 66 -11.39 1.65 20.17
CA VAL A 66 -12.35 0.84 19.40
C VAL A 66 -13.59 0.51 20.25
N GLN A 67 -13.41 0.18 21.52
CA GLN A 67 -14.53 -0.04 22.45
C GLN A 67 -15.40 1.21 22.69
N LEU A 68 -14.82 2.40 22.57
CA LEU A 68 -15.54 3.67 22.72
C LEU A 68 -16.13 4.18 21.39
N ALA A 69 -15.92 3.49 20.28
CA ALA A 69 -16.30 3.92 18.94
C ALA A 69 -17.70 3.46 18.50
N GLU A 70 -18.50 2.84 19.38
CA GLU A 70 -19.82 2.22 19.07
C GLU A 70 -20.90 3.17 18.50
N SER A 71 -20.61 4.45 18.25
CA SER A 71 -21.59 5.38 17.64
C SER A 71 -20.97 6.64 16.98
N VAL A 72 -19.71 6.58 16.54
CA VAL A 72 -19.01 7.78 16.06
C VAL A 72 -18.98 7.85 14.52
N ASP A 73 -19.26 9.04 13.99
CA ASP A 73 -19.07 9.42 12.59
C ASP A 73 -17.69 8.96 12.03
N GLN A 74 -17.65 8.53 10.78
CA GLN A 74 -16.49 7.86 10.19
C GLN A 74 -15.26 8.78 10.12
N LEU A 75 -15.46 10.08 9.85
CA LEU A 75 -14.38 11.07 9.83
C LEU A 75 -13.84 11.35 11.24
N ALA A 76 -14.73 11.49 12.22
CA ALA A 76 -14.32 11.60 13.62
C ALA A 76 -13.55 10.36 14.09
N SER A 77 -13.93 9.17 13.63
CA SER A 77 -13.20 7.92 13.94
C SER A 77 -11.77 7.92 13.39
N GLN A 78 -11.57 8.39 12.15
CA GLN A 78 -10.24 8.49 11.55
C GLN A 78 -9.33 9.49 12.27
N GLN A 79 -9.84 10.67 12.62
CA GLN A 79 -9.08 11.68 13.38
C GLN A 79 -8.65 11.13 14.74
N GLN A 80 -9.58 10.51 15.46
CA GLN A 80 -9.30 9.91 16.77
C GLN A 80 -8.31 8.74 16.67
N MET A 81 -8.36 7.95 15.59
CA MET A 81 -7.37 6.89 15.37
C MET A 81 -5.98 7.48 15.13
N ARG A 82 -5.89 8.55 14.33
CA ARG A 82 -4.65 9.29 14.10
C ARG A 82 -4.09 9.81 15.43
N GLU A 83 -4.91 10.35 16.32
CA GLU A 83 -4.47 10.81 17.65
C GLU A 83 -3.88 9.67 18.48
N VAL A 84 -4.51 8.50 18.52
CA VAL A 84 -3.97 7.33 19.24
C VAL A 84 -2.61 6.92 18.69
N VAL A 85 -2.46 6.88 17.36
CA VAL A 85 -1.18 6.58 16.73
C VAL A 85 -0.15 7.63 17.11
N MET A 86 -0.44 8.92 16.95
CA MET A 86 0.52 10.01 17.21
C MET A 86 0.93 10.09 18.68
N ALA A 87 0.00 9.86 19.61
CA ALA A 87 0.27 9.86 21.05
C ALA A 87 1.19 8.72 21.50
N ASN A 88 1.15 7.58 20.79
CA ASN A 88 1.94 6.39 21.15
C ASN A 88 3.15 6.18 20.23
N LEU A 89 3.26 6.93 19.14
CA LEU A 89 4.35 6.82 18.17
C LEU A 89 5.73 6.95 18.84
N PRO A 90 6.01 7.91 19.75
CA PRO A 90 7.32 7.98 20.41
C PRO A 90 7.68 6.70 21.17
N ALA A 91 6.70 6.05 21.82
CA ALA A 91 6.93 4.81 22.55
C ALA A 91 7.24 3.63 21.61
N LEU A 92 6.57 3.56 20.46
CA LEU A 92 6.84 2.57 19.42
C LEU A 92 8.23 2.72 18.80
N LEU A 93 8.74 3.95 18.72
CA LEU A 93 10.02 4.27 18.08
C LEU A 93 11.25 4.09 18.98
N LYS A 94 11.09 3.90 20.30
CA LYS A 94 12.20 3.75 21.27
C LYS A 94 13.22 2.66 20.91
N GLY A 95 12.78 1.61 20.21
CA GLY A 95 13.63 0.49 19.79
C GLY A 95 14.38 0.72 18.47
N ASN A 96 14.22 1.88 17.81
CA ASN A 96 14.66 2.11 16.43
C ASN A 96 14.15 0.98 15.50
N PRO A 97 12.82 0.80 15.43
CA PRO A 97 12.23 -0.34 14.77
C PRO A 97 12.49 -0.34 13.27
N ALA A 98 12.48 -1.53 12.68
CA ALA A 98 12.43 -1.69 11.23
C ALA A 98 11.17 -2.44 10.82
N VAL A 99 10.63 -2.07 9.67
CA VAL A 99 9.50 -2.74 9.01
C VAL A 99 9.91 -3.06 7.59
N SER A 100 9.59 -4.27 7.13
CA SER A 100 9.86 -4.70 5.77
C SER A 100 8.71 -5.46 5.14
N ILE A 101 8.57 -5.30 3.82
CA ILE A 101 7.72 -6.10 2.95
C ILE A 101 8.64 -6.70 1.89
N ALA A 102 8.81 -8.03 1.89
CA ALA A 102 9.72 -8.69 0.96
C ALA A 102 9.45 -10.21 0.83
N PRO A 103 8.88 -10.68 -0.30
CA PRO A 103 8.20 -9.90 -1.35
C PRO A 103 6.72 -9.67 -1.02
N LEU A 104 6.15 -8.63 -1.60
CA LEU A 104 4.76 -8.65 -2.07
C LEU A 104 4.81 -8.98 -3.57
N SER A 105 4.20 -10.07 -4.01
CA SER A 105 4.13 -10.42 -5.42
C SER A 105 2.76 -10.91 -5.85
N TRP A 106 2.43 -10.61 -7.10
CA TRP A 106 1.32 -11.19 -7.83
C TRP A 106 1.83 -11.76 -9.13
N LYS A 107 1.42 -12.97 -9.49
CA LYS A 107 1.90 -13.66 -10.68
C LYS A 107 0.76 -14.26 -11.47
N ASN A 108 0.72 -13.99 -12.76
CA ASN A 108 -0.17 -14.66 -13.71
C ASN A 108 0.64 -15.31 -14.84
N THR A 109 -0.04 -15.75 -15.90
CA THR A 109 0.59 -16.45 -17.04
C THR A 109 1.49 -15.55 -17.88
N LYS A 110 1.42 -14.21 -17.71
CA LYS A 110 2.17 -13.22 -18.49
C LYS A 110 3.33 -12.58 -17.72
N GLY A 111 3.48 -12.86 -16.42
CA GLY A 111 4.61 -12.38 -15.63
C GLY A 111 4.31 -12.27 -14.15
N GLU A 112 5.23 -11.65 -13.43
CA GLU A 112 5.15 -11.43 -11.99
C GLU A 112 5.48 -9.98 -11.67
N SER A 113 4.57 -9.33 -10.95
CA SER A 113 4.78 -7.99 -10.39
C SER A 113 5.23 -8.14 -8.96
N THR A 114 6.19 -7.32 -8.56
CA THR A 114 6.81 -7.39 -7.24
C THR A 114 6.92 -6.01 -6.62
N PHE A 115 6.70 -5.95 -5.32
CA PHE A 115 6.97 -4.79 -4.49
C PHE A 115 7.81 -5.22 -3.28
N THR A 116 8.82 -4.42 -2.97
CA THR A 116 9.58 -4.54 -1.73
C THR A 116 9.66 -3.19 -1.03
N LEU A 117 9.65 -3.22 0.29
CA LEU A 117 9.79 -2.06 1.15
C LEU A 117 10.67 -2.41 2.34
N ASN A 118 11.60 -1.53 2.69
CA ASN A 118 12.33 -1.56 3.95
C ASN A 118 12.31 -0.15 4.53
N ILE A 119 11.86 -0.02 5.77
CA ILE A 119 11.85 1.23 6.51
C ILE A 119 12.60 1.00 7.82
N GLU A 120 13.63 1.80 8.05
CA GLU A 120 14.27 1.93 9.36
C GLU A 120 13.81 3.23 9.99
N LEU A 121 13.32 3.14 11.22
CA LEU A 121 12.86 4.28 11.99
C LEU A 121 13.82 4.57 13.14
N THR A 122 13.81 5.81 13.60
CA THR A 122 14.61 6.28 14.73
C THR A 122 13.72 6.87 15.81
N ASP A 123 14.14 6.69 17.06
CA ASP A 123 13.60 7.40 18.20
C ASP A 123 13.76 8.93 17.99
N PRO A 124 12.67 9.71 17.98
CA PRO A 124 12.72 11.14 17.75
C PRO A 124 13.46 11.90 18.86
N THR A 125 13.60 11.33 20.06
CA THR A 125 14.40 11.92 21.14
C THR A 125 15.91 11.83 20.88
N GLN A 126 16.33 10.92 20.00
CA GLN A 126 17.72 10.78 19.55
C GLN A 126 18.04 11.68 18.35
N ALA A 127 17.02 12.24 17.69
CA ALA A 127 17.21 13.19 16.61
C ALA A 127 17.70 14.53 17.17
N LYS A 128 18.92 14.95 16.80
CA LYS A 128 19.54 16.22 17.24
C LYS A 128 18.92 17.48 16.60
N SER A 129 17.79 17.36 15.90
CA SER A 129 17.16 18.46 15.19
C SER A 129 15.96 19.00 15.98
N THR A 130 16.12 20.20 16.53
CA THR A 130 15.15 20.88 17.40
C THR A 130 14.06 21.67 16.66
N GLU A 131 14.00 21.62 15.32
CA GLU A 131 13.25 22.62 14.54
C GLU A 131 12.12 22.08 13.62
N LYS A 132 11.88 20.75 13.54
CA LYS A 132 10.81 20.20 12.68
C LYS A 132 9.80 19.34 13.46
N PRO A 133 8.49 19.39 13.11
CA PRO A 133 7.46 18.62 13.79
C PRO A 133 7.73 17.11 13.74
N LEU A 134 7.44 16.44 14.86
CA LEU A 134 7.85 15.09 15.29
C LEU A 134 7.61 13.90 14.33
N ILE A 135 6.96 14.07 13.18
CA ILE A 135 6.52 12.96 12.31
C ILE A 135 7.48 12.71 11.14
N ALA A 136 8.07 13.76 10.55
CA ALA A 136 9.08 13.64 9.50
C ALA A 136 10.47 13.11 9.95
N PRO A 137 10.99 13.42 11.16
CA PRO A 137 12.35 13.03 11.56
C PRO A 137 12.46 11.58 12.06
N ALA A 138 11.37 10.80 12.06
CA ALA A 138 11.39 9.42 12.53
C ALA A 138 11.88 8.43 11.47
N VAL A 139 11.84 8.76 10.18
CA VAL A 139 12.40 7.88 9.14
C VAL A 139 13.89 8.09 9.08
N LYS A 140 14.67 7.05 9.35
CA LYS A 140 16.13 7.06 9.22
C LYS A 140 16.54 6.65 7.81
N LYS A 141 15.93 5.58 7.31
CA LYS A 141 16.17 5.03 5.99
C LYS A 141 14.90 4.44 5.41
N LEU A 142 14.71 4.60 4.11
CA LEU A 142 13.67 3.92 3.35
C LEU A 142 14.27 3.41 2.03
N ASP A 143 13.92 2.19 1.66
CA ASP A 143 14.18 1.62 0.34
C ASP A 143 12.89 0.92 -0.13
N ALA A 144 12.33 1.40 -1.23
CA ALA A 144 11.16 0.81 -1.87
C ALA A 144 11.44 0.56 -3.35
N ASN A 145 10.99 -0.59 -3.83
CA ASN A 145 11.18 -1.01 -5.21
C ASN A 145 9.91 -1.66 -5.74
N LEU A 146 9.45 -1.18 -6.89
CA LEU A 146 8.29 -1.66 -7.61
C LEU A 146 8.71 -2.11 -9.00
N SER A 147 8.20 -3.26 -9.44
CA SER A 147 8.36 -3.78 -10.79
C SER A 147 7.05 -4.40 -11.25
N ILE A 148 6.50 -3.91 -12.36
CA ILE A 148 5.25 -4.36 -12.95
C ILE A 148 5.48 -4.59 -14.45
N PRO A 149 5.58 -5.85 -14.91
CA PRO A 149 5.56 -6.15 -16.35
C PRO A 149 4.21 -5.71 -16.95
N MET A 150 4.24 -4.92 -18.02
CA MET A 150 3.01 -4.41 -18.64
C MET A 150 2.11 -5.54 -19.13
N ALA A 151 2.69 -6.60 -19.72
CA ALA A 151 1.93 -7.77 -20.16
C ALA A 151 1.19 -8.49 -19.02
N MET A 152 1.80 -8.53 -17.83
CA MET A 152 1.19 -9.08 -16.62
C MET A 152 0.00 -8.22 -16.20
N ALA A 153 0.18 -6.89 -16.11
CA ALA A 153 -0.89 -5.97 -15.72
C ALA A 153 -2.05 -6.00 -16.72
N THR A 154 -1.75 -6.01 -18.02
CA THR A 154 -2.76 -6.09 -19.09
C THR A 154 -3.57 -7.38 -18.98
N GLU A 155 -2.94 -8.53 -18.73
CA GLU A 155 -3.67 -9.79 -18.53
C GLU A 155 -4.65 -9.70 -17.36
N LEU A 156 -4.20 -9.14 -16.21
CA LEU A 156 -5.05 -8.99 -15.04
C LEU A 156 -6.28 -8.10 -15.33
N VAL A 157 -6.06 -6.95 -15.98
CA VAL A 157 -7.14 -6.02 -16.35
C VAL A 157 -8.07 -6.64 -17.40
N THR A 158 -7.53 -7.40 -18.37
CA THR A 158 -8.31 -8.12 -19.38
C THR A 158 -9.24 -9.12 -18.69
N GLN A 159 -8.71 -9.94 -17.77
CA GLN A 159 -9.51 -10.93 -17.05
C GLN A 159 -10.59 -10.27 -16.19
N ALA A 160 -10.29 -9.15 -15.54
CA ALA A 160 -11.26 -8.38 -14.77
C ALA A 160 -12.38 -7.80 -15.68
N ALA A 161 -12.04 -7.22 -16.83
CA ALA A 161 -13.02 -6.70 -17.78
C ALA A 161 -13.93 -7.81 -18.35
N ARG A 162 -13.39 -9.00 -18.60
CA ARG A 162 -14.19 -10.16 -19.04
C ARG A 162 -15.25 -10.57 -18.02
N LEU A 163 -14.98 -10.41 -16.72
CA LEU A 163 -15.99 -10.66 -15.68
C LEU A 163 -17.16 -9.67 -15.75
N GLN A 164 -16.94 -8.50 -16.34
CA GLN A 164 -17.96 -7.47 -16.55
C GLN A 164 -18.74 -7.68 -17.87
N GLY A 165 -18.43 -8.73 -18.63
CA GLY A 165 -19.15 -9.09 -19.86
C GLY A 165 -18.53 -8.59 -21.16
N TYR A 166 -17.39 -7.91 -21.12
CA TYR A 166 -16.64 -7.54 -22.32
C TYR A 166 -16.17 -8.78 -23.09
N SER A 167 -16.16 -8.69 -24.43
CA SER A 167 -15.53 -9.72 -25.25
C SER A 167 -14.02 -9.75 -25.03
N GLU A 168 -13.35 -10.87 -25.36
CA GLU A 168 -11.90 -11.04 -25.21
C GLU A 168 -11.11 -9.93 -25.93
N GLU A 169 -11.53 -9.59 -27.15
CA GLU A 169 -10.82 -8.62 -27.99
C GLU A 169 -10.98 -7.19 -27.47
N GLU A 170 -12.20 -6.80 -27.09
CA GLU A 170 -12.48 -5.49 -26.47
C GLU A 170 -11.78 -5.35 -25.12
N ALA A 171 -11.87 -6.38 -24.27
CA ALA A 171 -11.23 -6.40 -22.96
C ALA A 171 -9.71 -6.22 -23.08
N LYS A 172 -9.08 -6.94 -24.01
CA LYS A 172 -7.63 -6.89 -24.20
C LYS A 172 -7.18 -5.53 -24.75
N SER A 173 -7.88 -5.01 -25.75
CA SER A 173 -7.58 -3.70 -26.35
C SER A 173 -7.70 -2.59 -25.31
N SER A 174 -8.81 -2.57 -24.56
CA SER A 174 -9.03 -1.61 -23.47
C SER A 174 -7.98 -1.74 -22.36
N ALA A 175 -7.65 -2.96 -21.94
CA ALA A 175 -6.63 -3.21 -20.93
C ALA A 175 -5.24 -2.73 -21.36
N GLN A 176 -4.88 -2.92 -22.64
CA GLN A 176 -3.61 -2.42 -23.18
C GLN A 176 -3.55 -0.90 -23.12
N GLN A 177 -4.61 -0.22 -23.55
CA GLN A 177 -4.69 1.23 -23.50
C GLN A 177 -4.61 1.75 -22.05
N GLN A 178 -5.39 1.16 -21.13
CA GLN A 178 -5.38 1.57 -19.72
C GLN A 178 -4.00 1.43 -19.08
N VAL A 179 -3.32 0.29 -19.29
CA VAL A 179 -1.98 0.05 -18.73
C VAL A 179 -0.95 1.01 -19.35
N GLN A 180 -1.03 1.28 -20.65
CA GLN A 180 -0.16 2.25 -21.32
C GLN A 180 -0.40 3.68 -20.82
N SER A 181 -1.66 4.09 -20.66
CA SER A 181 -2.01 5.40 -20.12
C SER A 181 -1.51 5.57 -18.69
N LEU A 182 -1.67 4.55 -17.83
CA LEU A 182 -1.14 4.58 -16.46
C LEU A 182 0.39 4.65 -16.44
N ALA A 183 1.06 3.89 -17.31
CA ALA A 183 2.52 3.96 -17.45
C ALA A 183 2.98 5.36 -17.89
N ALA A 184 2.32 5.93 -18.90
CA ALA A 184 2.62 7.26 -19.41
C ALA A 184 2.39 8.33 -18.35
N MET A 185 1.30 8.24 -17.59
CA MET A 185 0.98 9.14 -16.48
C MET A 185 2.04 9.04 -15.38
N GLY A 186 2.43 7.83 -14.98
CA GLY A 186 3.50 7.61 -14.00
C GLY A 186 4.85 8.20 -14.43
N GLN A 187 5.18 8.11 -15.72
CA GLN A 187 6.38 8.73 -16.28
C GLN A 187 6.26 10.26 -16.36
N MET A 188 5.09 10.80 -16.73
CA MET A 188 4.82 12.23 -16.80
C MET A 188 4.99 12.90 -15.44
N PHE A 189 4.48 12.26 -14.37
CA PHE A 189 4.68 12.72 -12.98
C PHE A 189 6.02 12.28 -12.38
N ARG A 190 6.89 11.63 -13.17
CA ARG A 190 8.24 11.20 -12.78
C ARG A 190 8.26 10.19 -11.60
N LEU A 191 7.12 9.56 -11.32
CA LEU A 191 6.95 8.56 -10.26
C LEU A 191 7.49 7.20 -10.66
N THR A 192 7.37 6.87 -11.94
CA THR A 192 7.81 5.59 -12.51
C THR A 192 8.72 5.81 -13.72
N THR A 193 9.42 4.75 -14.08
CA THR A 193 10.14 4.63 -15.34
C THR A 193 9.65 3.39 -16.07
N THR A 194 9.60 3.45 -17.40
CA THR A 194 9.26 2.31 -18.23
C THR A 194 10.48 1.92 -19.05
N LYS A 195 10.94 0.67 -18.89
CA LYS A 195 12.04 0.10 -19.67
C LYS A 195 11.71 -1.35 -19.98
N ASP A 196 11.92 -1.76 -21.23
CA ASP A 196 11.70 -3.15 -21.68
C ASP A 196 10.30 -3.68 -21.30
N ASP A 197 9.26 -2.84 -21.50
CA ASP A 197 7.86 -3.12 -21.14
C ASP A 197 7.63 -3.44 -19.64
N VAL A 198 8.48 -2.91 -18.76
CA VAL A 198 8.33 -2.97 -17.31
C VAL A 198 8.19 -1.56 -16.74
N ILE A 199 7.07 -1.32 -16.06
CA ILE A 199 6.86 -0.14 -15.23
C ILE A 199 7.59 -0.39 -13.91
N SER A 200 8.52 0.49 -13.55
CA SER A 200 9.31 0.36 -12.34
C SER A 200 9.41 1.66 -11.56
N SER A 201 9.54 1.56 -10.24
CA SER A 201 9.81 2.70 -9.37
C SER A 201 10.81 2.30 -8.30
N LYS A 202 11.81 3.14 -8.06
CA LYS A 202 12.78 2.96 -6.99
C LYS A 202 12.83 4.22 -6.16
N LEU A 203 12.49 4.11 -4.89
CA LEU A 203 12.53 5.21 -3.95
C LEU A 203 13.49 4.86 -2.83
N GLN A 204 14.48 5.72 -2.62
CA GLN A 204 15.41 5.63 -1.52
C GLN A 204 15.39 6.93 -0.73
N PHE A 205 15.50 6.81 0.59
CA PHE A 205 15.73 7.93 1.48
C PHE A 205 16.76 7.54 2.51
N ALA A 206 17.79 8.37 2.65
CA ALA A 206 18.78 8.28 3.71
C ALA A 206 19.44 9.66 3.86
N ASP A 207 19.92 9.99 5.05
CA ASP A 207 20.70 11.21 5.29
C ASP A 207 20.01 12.51 4.81
N ASN A 208 18.68 12.57 4.98
CA ASN A 208 17.82 13.68 4.55
C ASN A 208 17.87 13.96 3.03
N GLN A 209 18.19 12.96 2.22
CA GLN A 209 18.17 13.01 0.77
C GLN A 209 17.21 11.94 0.24
N VAL A 210 16.36 12.33 -0.70
CA VAL A 210 15.50 11.41 -1.46
C VAL A 210 16.18 11.11 -2.79
N GLU A 211 16.16 9.86 -3.21
CA GLU A 211 16.48 9.44 -4.58
C GLU A 211 15.30 8.67 -5.15
N LEU A 212 14.64 9.25 -6.15
CA LEU A 212 13.52 8.63 -6.87
C LEU A 212 13.97 8.34 -8.29
N ASN A 213 13.95 7.07 -8.69
CA ASN A 213 14.31 6.63 -10.03
C ASN A 213 15.70 7.12 -10.50
N GLY A 214 16.67 7.22 -9.57
CA GLY A 214 18.01 7.74 -9.82
C GLY A 214 18.14 9.27 -9.77
N GLN A 215 17.05 10.00 -9.54
CA GLN A 215 17.05 11.46 -9.40
C GLN A 215 17.05 11.84 -7.93
N LYS A 216 18.08 12.58 -7.51
CA LYS A 216 18.22 13.10 -6.16
C LYS A 216 17.43 14.38 -5.98
N MET A 217 16.73 14.50 -4.85
CA MET A 217 15.93 15.68 -4.48
C MET A 217 15.85 15.82 -2.96
N SER A 218 15.43 17.00 -2.50
CA SER A 218 15.13 17.22 -1.08
C SER A 218 13.79 16.56 -0.69
N PRO A 219 13.56 16.29 0.60
CA PRO A 219 12.26 15.82 1.08
C PRO A 219 11.11 16.79 0.77
N GLU A 220 11.37 18.09 0.81
CA GLU A 220 10.40 19.13 0.46
C GLU A 220 10.05 19.10 -1.03
N GLU A 221 11.04 18.95 -1.91
CA GLU A 221 10.82 18.77 -3.36
C GLU A 221 10.02 17.49 -3.64
N PHE A 222 10.36 16.39 -2.96
CA PHE A 222 9.63 15.13 -3.08
C PHE A 222 8.17 15.26 -2.63
N ALA A 223 7.91 15.91 -1.50
CA ALA A 223 6.54 16.17 -1.02
C ALA A 223 5.75 17.05 -2.01
N GLY A 224 6.42 18.00 -2.65
CA GLY A 224 5.84 18.86 -3.70
C GLY A 224 5.28 18.08 -4.89
N LEU A 225 5.84 16.91 -5.24
CA LEU A 225 5.32 16.07 -6.32
C LEU A 225 3.89 15.59 -6.05
N PHE A 226 3.55 15.30 -4.79
CA PHE A 226 2.22 14.82 -4.40
C PHE A 226 1.21 15.94 -4.22
N ASN A 227 1.64 17.13 -3.80
CA ASN A 227 0.75 18.30 -3.78
C ASN A 227 0.29 18.68 -5.19
N LEU A 228 1.15 18.54 -6.20
CA LEU A 228 0.78 18.76 -7.59
C LEU A 228 -0.25 17.73 -8.09
N LEU A 229 -0.13 16.47 -7.67
CA LEU A 229 -1.11 15.41 -7.98
C LEU A 229 -2.45 15.65 -7.30
N GLY A 230 -2.44 16.07 -6.03
CA GLY A 230 -3.65 16.40 -5.28
C GLY A 230 -4.40 17.60 -5.88
N ALA A 231 -3.68 18.64 -6.28
CA ALA A 231 -4.27 19.83 -6.90
C ALA A 231 -4.88 19.56 -8.28
N GLN A 232 -4.26 18.71 -9.11
CA GLN A 232 -4.82 18.34 -10.42
C GLN A 232 -6.03 17.39 -10.32
N GLY A 233 -6.21 16.70 -9.20
CA GLY A 233 -7.43 15.94 -8.91
C GLY A 233 -8.62 16.79 -8.47
N GLU A 234 -8.39 18.07 -8.13
CA GLU A 234 -9.42 19.03 -7.70
C GLU A 234 -9.85 19.99 -8.83
N GLU A 235 -9.10 20.07 -9.94
CA GLU A 235 -9.37 20.99 -11.06
C GLU A 235 -10.27 20.39 -12.18
N GLU A 236 -10.81 19.18 -12.03
CA GLU A 236 -11.76 18.57 -12.99
C GLU A 236 -13.25 18.64 -12.56
N GLU A 237 -13.62 19.40 -11.52
CA GLU A 237 -15.02 19.61 -11.10
C GLU A 237 -15.66 20.94 -11.57
N ASP A 238 -15.15 21.58 -12.62
CA ASP A 238 -15.80 22.75 -13.24
C ASP A 238 -15.91 22.61 -14.77
N ILE A 239 -16.70 21.63 -15.23
CA ILE A 239 -17.29 21.65 -16.57
C ILE A 239 -18.82 21.56 -16.43
N ASP A 240 -19.44 22.73 -16.42
CA ASP A 240 -20.79 23.05 -16.91
C ASP A 240 -21.85 21.93 -16.82
N SER A 241 -22.62 21.97 -15.73
CA SER A 241 -23.82 21.17 -15.53
C SER A 241 -24.93 21.53 -16.54
N GLY A 242 -24.98 20.80 -17.66
CA GLY A 242 -26.17 20.60 -18.48
C GLY A 242 -26.72 19.17 -18.27
N PRO A 243 -28.05 18.95 -18.21
CA PRO A 243 -28.58 17.68 -17.72
C PRO A 243 -28.69 16.66 -18.86
N GLU A 244 -27.74 15.73 -18.96
CA GLU A 244 -28.02 14.41 -19.53
C GLU A 244 -27.32 13.32 -18.72
N SER A 245 -28.15 12.41 -18.23
CA SER A 245 -27.81 11.24 -17.44
C SER A 245 -26.80 10.35 -18.15
N GLN A 246 -25.62 10.19 -17.56
CA GLN A 246 -24.79 9.00 -17.78
C GLN A 246 -24.41 8.44 -16.42
N GLU A 247 -25.00 7.27 -16.11
CA GLU A 247 -24.66 6.47 -14.95
C GLU A 247 -23.17 6.11 -15.01
N THR A 248 -22.36 6.75 -14.17
CA THR A 248 -21.06 6.22 -13.77
C THR A 248 -21.31 4.92 -12.99
N PRO A 249 -20.77 3.76 -13.41
CA PRO A 249 -20.92 2.55 -12.63
C PRO A 249 -20.13 2.70 -11.33
N GLU A 250 -20.84 2.83 -10.20
CA GLU A 250 -20.28 2.66 -8.87
C GLU A 250 -19.65 1.28 -8.77
N PHE A 251 -18.35 1.23 -8.51
CA PHE A 251 -17.68 0.01 -8.10
C PHE A 251 -18.08 -0.32 -6.66
N ASP A 252 -19.24 -0.96 -6.51
CA ASP A 252 -19.66 -1.54 -5.24
C ASP A 252 -18.78 -2.76 -4.92
N LEU A 253 -17.73 -2.53 -4.14
CA LEU A 253 -16.98 -3.59 -3.48
C LEU A 253 -17.88 -4.23 -2.43
N VAL A 254 -18.66 -5.23 -2.84
CA VAL A 254 -19.40 -6.09 -1.93
C VAL A 254 -18.39 -6.85 -1.05
N VAL A 255 -18.16 -6.34 0.14
CA VAL A 255 -17.45 -7.06 1.21
C VAL A 255 -18.34 -8.23 1.62
N PRO A 256 -17.92 -9.50 1.46
CA PRO A 256 -18.74 -10.63 1.88
C PRO A 256 -18.90 -10.60 3.41
N ALA A 257 -20.16 -10.74 3.86
CA ALA A 257 -20.53 -10.79 5.26
C ALA A 257 -19.77 -11.90 6.01
N GLU A 258 -19.34 -11.55 7.23
CA GLU A 258 -18.67 -12.43 8.18
C GLU A 258 -19.54 -13.66 8.49
N PRO A 259 -19.01 -14.90 8.45
CA PRO A 259 -19.82 -16.07 8.80
C PRO A 259 -20.11 -16.06 10.32
N ALA A 260 -21.39 -16.27 10.65
CA ALA A 260 -21.87 -16.29 12.03
C ALA A 260 -21.13 -17.35 12.89
N PRO A 261 -20.91 -17.09 14.19
CA PRO A 261 -20.29 -18.04 15.09
C PRO A 261 -21.17 -19.29 15.25
N ALA A 262 -20.58 -20.46 15.10
CA ALA A 262 -21.23 -21.74 15.36
C ALA A 262 -21.63 -21.84 16.85
N GLN A 263 -22.89 -22.20 17.12
CA GLN A 263 -23.35 -22.73 18.40
C GLN A 263 -23.17 -24.25 18.44
#